data_AF-A0A3Q0T3V3-F1
#
_entry.id   AF-A0A3Q0T3V3-F1
#
_cell.length_a   1.000
_cell.length_b   1.000
_cell.length_c   1.000
_cell.angle_alpha   90.00
_cell.angle_beta   90.00
_cell.angle_gamma   90.00
#
_symmetry.space_group_name_H-M   'P 1'
#
loop_
_entity.id
_entity.type
_entity.pdbx_description
1 polymer ?
#
loop_
_entity_poly.entity_id
_entity_poly.type
_entity_poly.pdbx_seq_one_letter_code
_entity_poly.pdbx_strand_id
1 'polypeptide(L)'
;LSGTMLLDFDTHFCSVDTGFICFVSTTCAILCFMVVSFTYHFMRLQLVYAYYLFVAWLFDKKHKNKKTPHQYDAFISYNTHDEPWVIKELLPKLEGEQGWRLCLHHRDFEPGKPIIDNITDAIYGSRKTICIISHRYLESEWCSREIQAASFRLFDEQKDVLILVFLEEIPSYLLSPYHRMRKMLKKKTYLSWPQAKEHTELFWEKLRQALKTRENPEAESLLLTVSAKS
;
A
#
# COMPACT_ATOMS: atom_id res chain seq x y z
N LEU A 1 0.02 -38.91 -94.20
CA LEU A 1 -0.83 -37.74 -93.91
C LEU A 1 -1.15 -37.80 -92.42
N SER A 2 -0.40 -37.07 -91.59
CA SER A 2 -0.77 -35.72 -91.11
C SER A 2 -2.11 -35.77 -90.37
N GLY A 3 -2.11 -35.90 -89.05
CA GLY A 3 -2.18 -34.76 -88.12
C GLY A 3 -3.62 -34.71 -87.58
N THR A 4 -3.93 -34.51 -86.30
CA THR A 4 -3.40 -33.51 -85.38
C THR A 4 -3.89 -33.79 -83.96
N MET A 5 -2.96 -33.69 -83.01
CA MET A 5 -3.07 -33.09 -81.67
C MET A 5 -4.35 -33.35 -80.85
N LEU A 6 -4.27 -34.37 -79.99
CA LEU A 6 -4.94 -34.42 -78.69
C LEU A 6 -4.25 -33.41 -77.76
N LEU A 7 -4.80 -32.20 -77.60
CA LEU A 7 -4.66 -31.35 -76.41
C LEU A 7 -5.32 -29.99 -76.68
N ASP A 8 -6.63 -29.90 -76.41
CA ASP A 8 -7.27 -28.62 -76.15
C ASP A 8 -7.73 -28.67 -74.69
N PHE A 9 -6.77 -28.47 -73.78
CA PHE A 9 -7.07 -28.22 -72.38
C PHE A 9 -7.35 -26.72 -72.27
N ASP A 10 -8.63 -26.39 -72.16
CA ASP A 10 -9.12 -25.04 -72.00
C ASP A 10 -8.62 -24.44 -70.67
N THR A 11 -7.52 -23.70 -70.73
CA THR A 11 -6.85 -23.06 -69.59
C THR A 11 -7.60 -21.84 -69.05
N HIS A 12 -8.75 -21.48 -69.63
CA HIS A 12 -9.49 -20.28 -69.26
C HIS A 12 -10.17 -20.36 -67.87
N PHE A 13 -10.46 -21.57 -67.38
CA PHE A 13 -11.13 -21.76 -66.07
C PHE A 13 -10.16 -21.83 -64.86
N CYS A 14 -8.88 -22.14 -65.05
CA CYS A 14 -7.92 -22.30 -63.94
C CYS A 14 -7.22 -21.00 -63.48
N SER A 15 -7.25 -19.94 -64.29
CA SER A 15 -6.58 -18.67 -63.95
C SER A 15 -7.35 -17.83 -62.93
N VAL A 16 -8.68 -17.98 -62.87
CA VAL A 16 -9.55 -17.17 -62.01
C VAL A 16 -9.59 -17.73 -60.58
N ASP A 17 -9.62 -19.05 -60.40
CA ASP A 17 -9.65 -19.68 -59.08
C ASP A 17 -8.32 -19.54 -58.33
N THR A 18 -7.20 -19.76 -59.01
CA THR A 18 -5.87 -19.65 -58.37
C THR A 18 -5.57 -18.22 -57.91
N GLY A 19 -5.88 -17.22 -58.75
CA GLY A 19 -5.70 -15.81 -58.42
C GLY A 19 -6.61 -15.36 -57.27
N PHE A 20 -7.87 -15.79 -57.25
CA PHE A 20 -8.81 -15.49 -56.18
C PHE A 20 -8.39 -16.13 -54.85
N ILE A 21 -7.94 -17.39 -54.86
CA ILE A 21 -7.43 -18.08 -53.67
C ILE A 21 -6.17 -17.38 -53.13
N CYS A 22 -5.23 -16.98 -54.00
CA CYS A 22 -4.06 -16.22 -53.58
C CYS A 22 -4.44 -14.86 -52.98
N PHE A 23 -5.43 -14.17 -53.53
CA PHE A 23 -5.92 -12.90 -52.99
C PHE A 23 -6.56 -13.07 -51.61
N VAL A 24 -7.43 -14.07 -51.43
CA VAL A 24 -8.05 -14.39 -50.13
C VAL A 24 -6.98 -14.79 -49.12
N SER A 25 -6.01 -15.63 -49.51
CA SER A 25 -4.94 -16.06 -48.62
C SER A 25 -4.04 -14.90 -48.18
N THR A 26 -3.66 -14.01 -49.11
CA THR A 26 -2.79 -12.86 -48.80
C THR A 26 -3.51 -11.83 -47.94
N THR A 27 -4.78 -11.54 -48.21
CA THR A 27 -5.58 -10.66 -47.38
C THR A 27 -5.79 -11.22 -45.98
N CYS A 28 -6.09 -12.52 -45.83
CA CYS A 28 -6.14 -13.18 -44.53
C CYS A 28 -4.81 -13.09 -43.77
N ALA A 29 -3.68 -13.37 -44.44
CA ALA A 29 -2.36 -13.28 -43.82
C ALA A 29 -2.08 -11.87 -43.31
N ILE A 30 -2.35 -10.83 -44.12
CA ILE A 30 -2.16 -9.43 -43.74
C ILE A 30 -3.04 -9.07 -42.53
N LEU A 31 -4.31 -9.48 -42.54
CA LEU A 31 -5.21 -9.24 -41.40
C LEU A 31 -4.70 -9.94 -40.12
N CYS A 32 -4.23 -11.19 -40.23
CA CYS A 32 -3.63 -11.89 -39.10
C CYS A 32 -2.38 -11.16 -38.57
N PHE A 33 -1.49 -10.69 -39.43
CA PHE A 33 -0.31 -9.92 -39.04
C PHE A 33 -0.68 -8.60 -38.34
N MET A 34 -1.69 -7.89 -38.86
CA MET A 34 -2.18 -6.64 -38.25
C MET A 34 -2.79 -6.90 -36.87
N VAL A 35 -3.58 -7.96 -36.72
CA VAL A 35 -4.16 -8.35 -35.42
C VAL A 35 -3.08 -8.79 -34.43
N VAL A 36 -2.10 -9.58 -34.85
CA VAL A 36 -0.97 -10.01 -33.98
C VAL A 36 -0.12 -8.80 -33.58
N SER A 37 0.17 -7.88 -34.48
CA SER A 37 0.92 -6.65 -34.18
C SER A 37 0.14 -5.75 -33.21
N PHE A 38 -1.15 -5.53 -33.46
CA PHE A 38 -2.02 -4.73 -32.60
C PHE A 38 -2.17 -5.35 -31.22
N THR A 39 -2.43 -6.65 -31.15
CA THR A 39 -2.50 -7.39 -29.88
C THR A 39 -1.17 -7.38 -29.18
N TYR A 40 -0.02 -7.56 -29.84
CA TYR A 40 1.29 -7.46 -29.20
C TYR A 40 1.52 -6.07 -28.58
N HIS A 41 1.22 -5.00 -29.31
CA HIS A 41 1.41 -3.63 -28.82
C HIS A 41 0.44 -3.29 -27.67
N PHE A 42 -0.83 -3.68 -27.78
CA PHE A 42 -1.84 -3.47 -26.75
C PHE A 42 -1.58 -4.35 -25.51
N MET A 43 -1.26 -5.63 -25.72
CA MET A 43 -0.94 -6.59 -24.68
C MET A 43 0.37 -6.24 -23.98
N ARG A 44 1.35 -5.60 -24.63
CA ARG A 44 2.59 -5.19 -23.96
C ARG A 44 2.31 -4.27 -22.77
N LEU A 45 1.43 -3.28 -22.93
CA LEU A 45 1.05 -2.37 -21.85
C LEU A 45 0.25 -3.09 -20.77
N GLN A 46 -0.71 -3.93 -21.17
CA GLN A 46 -1.53 -4.71 -20.24
C GLN A 46 -0.70 -5.73 -19.45
N LEU A 47 0.28 -6.38 -20.08
CA LEU A 47 1.18 -7.35 -19.45
C LEU A 47 2.15 -6.67 -18.49
N VAL A 48 2.69 -5.49 -18.83
CA VAL A 48 3.51 -4.71 -17.90
C VAL A 48 2.70 -4.29 -16.68
N TYR A 49 1.48 -3.77 -16.89
CA TYR A 49 0.60 -3.39 -15.78
C TYR A 49 0.17 -4.60 -14.93
N ALA A 50 -0.21 -5.71 -15.58
CA ALA A 50 -0.56 -6.96 -14.90
C ALA A 50 0.64 -7.55 -14.14
N TYR A 51 1.86 -7.43 -14.68
CA TYR A 51 3.08 -7.81 -13.98
C TYR A 51 3.29 -6.97 -12.72
N TYR A 52 3.15 -5.64 -12.80
CA TYR A 52 3.25 -4.79 -11.61
C TYR A 52 2.15 -5.08 -10.58
N LEU A 53 0.91 -5.31 -11.02
CA LEU A 53 -0.18 -5.73 -10.14
C LEU A 53 0.08 -7.10 -9.51
N PHE A 54 0.65 -8.04 -10.27
CA PHE A 54 1.00 -9.36 -9.76
C PHE A 54 2.14 -9.28 -8.74
N VAL A 55 3.16 -8.46 -9.00
CA VAL A 55 4.23 -8.18 -8.04
C VAL A 55 3.64 -7.54 -6.77
N ALA A 56 2.80 -6.51 -6.91
CA ALA A 56 2.12 -5.89 -5.77
C ALA A 56 1.28 -6.90 -4.97
N TRP A 57 0.55 -7.78 -5.66
CA TRP A 57 -0.23 -8.85 -5.03
C TRP A 57 0.66 -9.88 -4.32
N LEU A 58 1.80 -10.26 -4.90
CA LEU A 58 2.75 -11.15 -4.24
C LEU A 58 3.35 -10.52 -2.98
N PHE A 59 3.65 -9.21 -3.01
CA PHE A 59 4.12 -8.48 -1.84
C PHE A 59 3.06 -8.45 -0.72
N ASP A 60 1.82 -8.07 -1.04
CA ASP A 60 0.73 -8.05 -0.07
C ASP A 60 0.44 -9.46 0.49
N LYS A 61 0.47 -10.48 -0.38
CA LYS A 61 0.29 -11.88 0.03
C LYS A 61 1.44 -12.37 0.91
N LYS A 62 2.70 -12.04 0.61
CA LYS A 62 3.87 -12.40 1.44
C LYS A 62 3.70 -11.88 2.87
N HIS A 63 3.17 -10.67 3.02
CA HIS A 63 3.02 -10.02 4.32
C HIS A 63 1.77 -10.46 5.07
N LYS A 64 0.63 -10.63 4.38
CA LYS A 64 -0.58 -11.23 4.98
C LYS A 64 -0.39 -12.68 5.40
N ASN A 65 0.45 -13.44 4.68
CA ASN A 65 0.67 -14.85 4.96
C ASN A 65 1.71 -15.09 6.08
N LYS A 66 2.42 -14.04 6.53
CA LYS A 66 3.10 -14.02 7.83
C LYS A 66 2.03 -13.93 8.94
N LYS A 67 1.26 -15.01 9.16
CA LYS A 67 0.49 -15.24 10.39
C LYS A 67 1.41 -15.55 11.57
N THR A 68 2.57 -14.90 11.63
CA THR A 68 3.40 -14.92 12.82
C THR A 68 2.72 -14.02 13.85
N PRO A 69 2.66 -14.41 15.13
CA PRO A 69 2.20 -13.48 16.17
C PRO A 69 3.01 -12.19 16.04
N HIS A 70 2.33 -11.03 16.06
CA HIS A 70 3.00 -9.74 15.98
C HIS A 70 4.17 -9.72 16.97
N GLN A 71 5.37 -9.44 16.45
CA GLN A 71 6.60 -9.43 17.25
C GLN A 71 6.57 -8.28 18.25
N TYR A 72 5.91 -7.19 17.87
CA TYR A 72 5.81 -5.96 18.64
C TYR A 72 4.35 -5.57 18.87
N ASP A 73 4.09 -4.89 19.99
CA ASP A 73 2.78 -4.33 20.30
C ASP A 73 2.54 -3.02 19.56
N ALA A 74 3.58 -2.20 19.37
CA ALA A 74 3.50 -1.02 18.54
C ALA A 74 4.81 -0.66 17.84
N PHE A 75 4.70 -0.19 16.59
CA PHE A 75 5.77 0.50 15.89
C PHE A 75 5.69 2.00 16.20
N ILE A 76 6.82 2.63 16.49
CA ILE A 76 6.91 4.08 16.72
C ILE A 76 7.54 4.75 15.51
N SER A 77 6.75 5.55 14.79
CA SER A 77 7.23 6.45 13.73
C SER A 77 7.48 7.81 14.34
N TYR A 78 8.72 8.29 14.31
CA TYR A 78 9.13 9.58 14.87
C TYR A 78 10.34 10.15 14.14
N ASN A 79 10.44 11.48 14.13
CA ASN A 79 11.57 12.15 13.51
C ASN A 79 12.82 12.08 14.40
N THR A 80 14.02 12.00 13.82
CA THR A 80 15.28 12.03 14.58
C THR A 80 15.38 13.24 15.53
N HIS A 81 14.79 14.39 15.18
CA HIS A 81 14.75 15.54 16.09
C HIS A 81 13.88 15.32 17.35
N ASP A 82 12.87 14.47 17.26
CA ASP A 82 11.96 14.14 18.36
C ASP A 82 12.43 12.92 19.18
N GLU A 83 13.50 12.24 18.72
CA GLU A 83 14.13 11.11 19.39
C GLU A 83 14.39 11.32 20.89
N PRO A 84 14.91 12.49 21.34
CA PRO A 84 15.14 12.70 22.77
C PRO A 84 13.86 12.59 23.61
N TRP A 85 12.71 13.02 23.08
CA TRP A 85 11.43 12.88 23.77
C TRP A 85 10.97 11.42 23.79
N VAL A 86 11.14 10.70 22.68
CA VAL A 86 10.80 9.27 22.60
C VAL A 86 11.58 8.44 23.62
N ILE A 87 12.89 8.68 23.72
CA ILE A 87 13.77 7.94 24.63
C ILE A 87 13.54 8.32 26.09
N LYS A 88 13.31 9.60 26.39
CA LYS A 88 13.20 10.07 27.78
C LYS A 88 11.79 9.97 28.37
N GLU A 89 10.76 10.13 27.56
CA GLU A 89 9.37 10.21 28.04
C GLU A 89 8.56 8.98 27.65
N LEU A 90 8.53 8.63 26.36
CA LEU A 90 7.66 7.57 25.84
C LEU A 90 8.14 6.17 26.27
N LEU A 91 9.41 5.87 26.05
CA LEU A 91 10.00 4.55 26.27
C LEU A 91 9.90 4.09 27.74
N PRO A 92 10.28 4.91 28.74
CA PRO A 92 10.16 4.52 30.16
C PRO A 92 8.70 4.23 30.56
N LYS A 93 7.75 5.00 30.01
CA LYS A 93 6.32 4.85 30.31
C LYS A 93 5.69 3.63 29.63
N LEU A 94 6.07 3.33 28.40
CA LEU A 94 5.46 2.23 27.65
C LEU A 94 6.20 0.90 27.80
N GLU A 95 7.53 0.87 27.61
CA GLU A 95 8.31 -0.38 27.76
C GLU A 95 8.59 -0.67 29.24
N GLY A 96 8.96 0.36 30.01
CA GLY A 96 9.34 0.21 31.42
C GLY A 96 8.16 -0.07 32.35
N GLU A 97 7.23 0.89 32.47
CA GLU A 97 6.12 0.79 33.43
C GLU A 97 4.98 -0.13 32.94
N GLN A 98 4.72 -0.15 31.63
CA GLN A 98 3.57 -0.86 31.06
C GLN A 98 3.92 -2.20 30.41
N GLY A 99 5.21 -2.48 30.17
CA GLY A 99 5.67 -3.75 29.61
C GLY A 99 5.31 -3.98 28.15
N TRP A 100 5.02 -2.92 27.37
CA TRP A 100 4.78 -3.05 25.93
C TRP A 100 6.08 -3.35 25.18
N ARG A 101 6.00 -4.12 24.09
CA ARG A 101 7.14 -4.33 23.19
C ARG A 101 7.06 -3.36 22.03
N LEU A 102 7.99 -2.40 21.93
CA LEU A 102 7.98 -1.40 20.87
C LEU A 102 9.03 -1.69 19.81
N CYS A 103 8.70 -1.37 18.56
CA CYS A 103 9.64 -1.38 17.44
C CYS A 103 10.08 0.05 17.13
N LEU A 104 11.39 0.32 17.13
CA LEU A 104 11.95 1.63 16.83
C LEU A 104 12.93 1.53 15.66
N HIS A 105 12.89 2.51 14.76
CA HIS A 105 13.71 2.48 13.55
C HIS A 105 15.23 2.56 13.81
N HIS A 106 15.69 3.25 14.86
CA HIS A 106 17.12 3.29 15.20
C HIS A 106 17.66 2.01 15.88
N ARG A 107 16.78 1.17 16.44
CA ARG A 107 17.17 0.00 17.24
C ARG A 107 16.91 -1.33 16.54
N ASP A 108 15.74 -1.45 15.92
CA ASP A 108 15.18 -2.72 15.47
C ASP A 108 15.27 -2.92 13.95
N PHE A 109 15.71 -1.91 13.19
CA PHE A 109 15.83 -2.03 11.74
C PHE A 109 17.06 -2.83 11.34
N GLU A 110 16.89 -3.69 10.33
CA GLU A 110 17.94 -4.56 9.83
C GLU A 110 18.92 -3.76 8.96
N PRO A 111 20.22 -3.69 9.34
CA PRO A 111 21.22 -3.02 8.52
C PRO A 111 21.40 -3.70 7.16
N GLY A 112 21.58 -2.90 6.11
CA GLY A 112 21.78 -3.41 4.74
C GLY A 112 20.48 -3.69 3.95
N LYS A 113 19.32 -3.59 4.61
CA LYS A 113 18.01 -3.69 3.96
C LYS A 113 17.46 -2.31 3.58
N PRO A 114 16.71 -2.17 2.46
CA PRO A 114 16.09 -0.91 2.09
C PRO A 114 15.19 -0.35 3.20
N ILE A 115 15.24 0.95 3.44
CA ILE A 115 14.50 1.61 4.52
C ILE A 115 12.98 1.37 4.42
N ILE A 116 12.45 1.33 3.20
CA ILE A 116 11.03 1.07 2.93
C ILE A 116 10.63 -0.32 3.36
N ASP A 117 11.46 -1.32 3.10
CA ASP A 117 11.18 -2.69 3.48
C ASP A 117 11.26 -2.84 5.01
N ASN A 118 12.19 -2.12 5.67
CA ASN A 118 12.25 -2.08 7.13
C ASN A 118 11.00 -1.44 7.75
N ILE A 119 10.54 -0.30 7.23
CA ILE A 119 9.31 0.36 7.67
C ILE A 119 8.11 -0.56 7.45
N THR A 120 8.00 -1.15 6.26
CA THR A 120 6.91 -2.07 5.92
C THR A 120 6.93 -3.29 6.84
N ASP A 121 8.10 -3.86 7.13
CA ASP A 121 8.20 -4.99 8.05
C ASP A 121 7.85 -4.59 9.49
N ALA A 122 8.25 -3.40 9.95
CA ALA A 122 7.92 -2.90 11.28
C ALA A 122 6.42 -2.62 11.45
N ILE A 123 5.77 -2.05 10.44
CA ILE A 123 4.33 -1.74 10.44
C ILE A 123 3.50 -3.03 10.55
N TYR A 124 3.77 -4.03 9.70
CA TYR A 124 3.00 -5.28 9.73
C TYR A 124 3.45 -6.24 10.84
N GLY A 125 4.71 -6.13 11.29
CA GLY A 125 5.24 -6.86 12.44
C GLY A 125 4.67 -6.36 13.77
N SER A 126 4.01 -5.20 13.78
CA SER A 126 3.42 -4.56 14.96
C SER A 126 1.90 -4.61 14.93
N ARG A 127 1.27 -4.68 16.12
CA ARG A 127 -0.21 -4.62 16.23
C ARG A 127 -0.78 -3.22 15.99
N LYS A 128 -0.03 -2.20 16.40
CA LYS A 128 -0.39 -0.78 16.29
C LYS A 128 0.78 -0.01 15.71
N THR A 129 0.50 1.13 15.10
CA THR A 129 1.53 2.13 14.78
C THR A 129 1.20 3.43 15.49
N ILE A 130 2.15 3.93 16.27
CA ILE A 130 2.09 5.26 16.89
C ILE A 130 2.94 6.21 16.05
N CYS A 131 2.32 7.25 15.50
CA CYS A 131 3.03 8.31 14.81
C CYS A 131 3.16 9.53 15.73
N ILE A 132 4.40 9.98 15.93
CA ILE A 132 4.76 11.14 16.74
C ILE A 132 4.90 12.33 15.82
N ILE A 133 3.87 13.16 15.77
CA ILE A 133 3.73 14.23 14.82
C ILE A 133 4.28 15.54 15.40
N SER A 134 5.25 16.08 14.67
CA SER A 134 5.81 17.43 14.79
C SER A 134 5.84 18.09 13.39
N HIS A 135 6.11 19.39 13.31
CA HIS A 135 6.44 20.10 12.08
C HIS A 135 7.60 19.42 11.37
N ARG A 136 8.64 19.00 12.12
CA ARG A 136 9.79 18.28 11.58
C ARG A 136 9.41 16.90 11.03
N TYR A 137 8.54 16.16 11.70
CA TYR A 137 8.00 14.91 11.19
C TYR A 137 7.32 15.09 9.83
N LEU A 138 6.52 16.15 9.67
CA LEU A 138 5.85 16.43 8.40
C LEU A 138 6.81 16.90 7.29
N GLU A 139 7.90 17.55 7.66
CA GLU A 139 8.90 18.11 6.75
C GLU A 139 9.99 17.12 6.31
N SER A 140 10.43 16.22 7.19
CA SER A 140 11.78 15.64 7.05
C SER A 140 11.87 14.12 7.17
N GLU A 141 10.82 13.41 7.54
CA GLU A 141 11.03 12.06 8.06
C GLU A 141 11.56 11.06 7.02
N TRP A 142 11.25 11.23 5.73
CA TRP A 142 11.80 10.34 4.71
C TRP A 142 12.12 11.12 3.44
N CYS A 143 13.41 11.26 3.14
CA CYS A 143 14.05 12.24 2.24
C CYS A 143 13.52 12.34 0.78
N SER A 144 12.48 11.59 0.41
CA SER A 144 11.67 11.88 -0.77
C SER A 144 10.17 11.88 -0.44
N ARG A 145 9.43 12.83 -1.04
CA ARG A 145 7.96 12.91 -0.91
C ARG A 145 7.25 11.59 -1.28
N GLU A 146 7.88 10.79 -2.13
CA GLU A 146 7.37 9.49 -2.58
C GLU A 146 7.37 8.45 -1.48
N ILE A 147 8.46 8.36 -0.70
CA ILE A 147 8.56 7.44 0.44
C ILE A 147 7.52 7.82 1.50
N GLN A 148 7.44 9.11 1.80
CA GLN A 148 6.45 9.63 2.74
C GLN A 148 5.02 9.27 2.28
N ALA A 149 4.71 9.45 1.01
CA ALA A 149 3.40 9.08 0.45
C ALA A 149 3.14 7.57 0.54
N ALA A 150 4.15 6.72 0.30
CA ALA A 150 4.03 5.27 0.40
C ALA A 150 3.76 4.82 1.86
N SER A 151 4.51 5.33 2.82
CA SER A 151 4.30 5.06 4.26
C SER A 151 2.91 5.51 4.71
N PHE A 152 2.45 6.69 4.28
CA PHE A 152 1.10 7.15 4.61
C PHE A 152 -0.01 6.33 3.97
N ARG A 153 0.19 5.79 2.75
CA ARG A 153 -0.76 4.87 2.13
C ARG A 153 -0.86 3.56 2.91
N LEU A 154 0.29 3.00 3.33
CA LEU A 154 0.34 1.84 4.21
C LEU A 154 -0.44 2.08 5.50
N PHE A 155 -0.26 3.26 6.10
CA PHE A 155 -1.07 3.66 7.25
C PHE A 155 -2.55 3.78 6.90
N ASP A 156 -2.92 4.35 5.75
CA ASP A 156 -4.31 4.52 5.28
C ASP A 156 -5.05 3.20 5.03
N GLU A 157 -4.35 2.18 4.54
CA GLU A 157 -4.88 0.83 4.38
C GLU A 157 -5.19 0.16 5.74
N GLN A 158 -4.39 0.48 6.75
CA GLN A 158 -4.45 -0.06 8.10
C GLN A 158 -5.40 0.74 9.03
N LYS A 159 -6.71 0.74 8.71
CA LYS A 159 -7.76 1.64 9.27
C LYS A 159 -7.89 1.70 10.80
N ASP A 160 -7.57 0.63 11.53
CA ASP A 160 -7.86 0.54 12.97
C ASP A 160 -6.61 0.40 13.88
N VAL A 161 -5.41 0.55 13.31
CA VAL A 161 -4.16 0.34 14.04
C VAL A 161 -3.29 1.60 14.21
N LEU A 162 -3.69 2.72 13.62
CA LEU A 162 -2.95 3.99 13.69
C LEU A 162 -3.35 4.84 14.90
N ILE A 163 -2.36 5.27 15.69
CA ILE A 163 -2.50 6.20 16.82
C ILE A 163 -1.65 7.43 16.53
N LEU A 164 -2.26 8.62 16.62
CA LEU A 164 -1.55 9.89 16.38
C LEU A 164 -1.26 10.60 17.71
N VAL A 165 0.01 10.93 17.94
CA VAL A 165 0.49 11.70 19.09
C VAL A 165 1.11 12.99 18.57
N PHE A 166 0.56 14.15 18.94
CA PHE A 166 1.08 15.45 18.55
C PHE A 166 1.97 16.01 19.65
N LEU A 167 3.25 16.28 19.34
CA LEU A 167 4.18 16.90 20.28
C LEU A 167 4.00 18.42 20.38
N GLU A 168 3.37 19.01 19.38
CA GLU A 168 3.12 20.44 19.25
C GLU A 168 1.80 20.70 18.54
N GLU A 169 1.31 21.94 18.63
CA GLU A 169 0.09 22.34 17.92
C GLU A 169 0.40 22.55 16.44
N ILE A 170 -0.13 21.66 15.60
CA ILE A 170 0.08 21.72 14.16
C ILE A 170 -1.20 22.23 13.48
N PRO A 171 -1.11 23.32 12.70
CA PRO A 171 -2.27 23.86 12.03
C PRO A 171 -2.78 22.91 10.93
N SER A 172 -4.11 22.82 10.82
CA SER A 172 -4.79 21.83 9.97
C SER A 172 -4.45 21.93 8.47
N TYR A 173 -3.91 23.06 7.99
CA TYR A 173 -3.55 23.25 6.59
C TYR A 173 -2.30 22.47 6.19
N LEU A 174 -1.32 22.31 7.10
CA LEU A 174 -0.12 21.49 6.86
C LEU A 174 -0.46 20.02 6.68
N LEU A 175 -1.60 19.62 7.25
CA LEU A 175 -2.12 18.25 7.21
C LEU A 175 -3.07 18.03 6.02
N SER A 176 -3.31 19.06 5.20
CA SER A 176 -4.19 18.99 4.03
C SER A 176 -3.76 17.99 2.94
N PRO A 177 -2.45 17.76 2.68
CA PRO A 177 -2.01 16.71 1.75
C PRO A 177 -2.29 15.29 2.28
N TYR A 178 -2.51 15.15 3.58
CA TYR A 178 -2.63 13.86 4.27
C TYR A 178 -4.09 13.61 4.65
N HIS A 179 -4.88 13.10 3.69
CA HIS A 179 -6.33 12.92 3.84
C HIS A 179 -6.75 12.18 5.12
N ARG A 180 -6.02 11.14 5.52
CA ARG A 180 -6.33 10.38 6.75
C ARG A 180 -5.97 11.13 8.02
N MET A 181 -4.81 11.76 8.11
CA MET A 181 -4.45 12.58 9.26
C MET A 181 -5.47 13.69 9.45
N ARG A 182 -5.87 14.36 8.36
CA ARG A 182 -6.95 15.34 8.34
C ARG A 182 -8.28 14.77 8.83
N LYS A 183 -8.64 13.53 8.44
CA LYS A 183 -9.85 12.85 8.90
C LYS A 183 -9.79 12.52 10.41
N MET A 184 -8.66 12.04 10.91
CA MET A 184 -8.46 11.75 12.34
C MET A 184 -8.45 13.02 13.20
N LEU A 185 -7.87 14.10 12.70
CA LEU A 185 -7.94 15.43 13.32
C LEU A 185 -9.39 15.94 13.40
N LYS A 186 -10.15 15.81 12.30
CA LYS A 186 -11.58 16.16 12.28
C LYS A 186 -12.39 15.34 13.28
N LYS A 187 -12.05 14.06 13.45
CA LYS A 187 -12.66 13.17 14.44
C LYS A 187 -12.12 13.36 15.87
N LYS A 188 -11.10 14.21 16.07
CA LYS A 188 -10.39 14.43 17.34
C LYS A 188 -9.87 13.15 18.00
N THR A 189 -9.53 12.13 17.21
CA THR A 189 -9.00 10.85 17.71
C THR A 189 -7.48 10.86 17.82
N TYR A 190 -6.91 11.99 18.26
CA TYR A 190 -5.47 12.16 18.46
C TYR A 190 -5.16 12.52 19.91
N LEU A 191 -3.92 12.28 20.32
CA LEU A 191 -3.41 12.64 21.63
C LEU A 191 -2.48 13.84 21.49
N SER A 192 -2.70 14.88 22.29
CA SER A 192 -1.88 16.10 22.26
C SER A 192 -1.01 16.16 23.51
N TRP A 193 0.30 16.19 23.33
CA TRP A 193 1.26 16.33 24.43
C TRP A 193 1.27 17.73 25.06
N PRO A 194 1.23 18.85 24.32
CA PRO A 194 1.20 20.19 24.91
C PRO A 194 0.02 20.40 25.86
N GLN A 195 -1.17 19.90 25.48
CA GLN A 195 -2.39 19.99 26.29
C GLN A 195 -2.37 19.01 27.48
N ALA A 196 -1.55 17.97 27.40
CA ALA A 196 -1.40 16.98 28.45
C ALA A 196 -0.34 17.34 29.51
N LYS A 197 0.48 18.37 29.31
CA LYS A 197 1.53 18.75 30.27
C LYS A 197 0.98 19.09 31.67
N GLU A 198 -0.27 19.53 31.75
CA GLU A 198 -0.94 19.80 33.03
C GLU A 198 -1.43 18.50 33.72
N HIS A 199 -1.73 17.45 32.96
CA HIS A 199 -2.24 16.17 33.43
C HIS A 199 -1.65 14.99 32.63
N THR A 200 -0.36 14.73 32.82
CA THR A 200 0.42 13.74 32.05
C THR A 200 -0.11 12.32 32.20
N GLU A 201 -0.60 11.95 33.39
CA GLU A 201 -1.18 10.63 33.69
C GLU A 201 -2.39 10.31 32.80
N LEU A 202 -3.24 11.30 32.52
CA LEU A 202 -4.41 11.13 31.67
C LEU A 202 -4.00 10.80 30.23
N PHE A 203 -2.93 11.42 29.75
CA PHE A 203 -2.40 11.16 28.41
C PHE A 203 -1.87 9.74 28.29
N TRP A 204 -1.09 9.28 29.27
CA TRP A 204 -0.54 7.92 29.26
C TRP A 204 -1.63 6.85 29.36
N GLU A 205 -2.68 7.08 30.15
CA GLU A 205 -3.80 6.14 30.23
C GLU A 205 -4.61 6.11 28.92
N LYS A 206 -4.85 7.26 28.28
CA LYS A 206 -5.50 7.30 26.96
C LYS A 206 -4.67 6.59 25.89
N LEU A 207 -3.34 6.77 25.91
CA LEU A 207 -2.43 6.08 25.00
C LEU A 207 -2.46 4.56 25.22
N ARG A 208 -2.43 4.13 26.49
CA ARG A 208 -2.55 2.72 26.88
C ARG A 208 -3.88 2.13 26.41
N GLN A 209 -4.98 2.85 26.58
CA GLN A 209 -6.29 2.42 26.09
C GLN A 209 -6.31 2.27 24.57
N ALA A 210 -5.78 3.24 23.83
CA ALA A 210 -5.68 3.17 22.37
C ALA A 210 -4.85 1.97 21.89
N LEU A 211 -3.79 1.60 22.62
CA LEU A 211 -2.98 0.39 22.36
C LEU A 211 -3.72 -0.92 22.69
N LYS A 212 -4.56 -0.90 23.72
CA LYS A 212 -5.38 -2.05 24.15
C LYS A 212 -6.57 -2.32 23.25
N THR A 213 -7.14 -1.29 22.61
CA THR A 213 -8.27 -1.43 21.69
C THR A 213 -7.90 -2.39 20.56
N ARG A 214 -8.29 -3.67 20.71
CA ARG A 214 -8.14 -4.70 19.69
C ARG A 214 -9.06 -4.36 18.53
N GLU A 215 -8.61 -4.60 17.31
CA GLU A 215 -9.51 -4.75 16.17
C GLU A 215 -10.52 -5.83 16.55
N ASN A 216 -11.73 -5.43 16.92
CA ASN A 216 -12.82 -6.36 17.12
C ASN A 216 -13.79 -6.18 15.96
N PRO A 217 -13.61 -6.88 14.82
CA PRO A 217 -14.58 -6.88 13.74
C PRO A 217 -15.98 -7.35 14.19
N GLU A 218 -16.09 -8.03 15.34
CA GLU A 218 -17.37 -8.44 15.93
C GLU A 218 -18.05 -7.33 16.76
N ALA A 219 -17.32 -6.32 17.24
CA ALA A 219 -17.94 -5.20 17.95
C ALA A 219 -18.70 -4.28 16.97
N GLU A 220 -18.22 -4.16 15.73
CA GLU A 220 -18.90 -3.42 14.66
C GLU A 220 -20.16 -4.16 14.18
N SER A 221 -20.11 -5.51 14.10
CA SER A 221 -21.30 -6.31 13.77
C SER A 221 -22.35 -6.27 14.89
N LEU A 222 -21.94 -6.34 16.17
CA LEU A 222 -22.84 -6.22 17.32
C LEU A 222 -23.51 -4.84 17.39
N LEU A 223 -22.79 -3.75 17.13
CA LEU A 223 -23.37 -2.40 17.09
C LEU A 223 -24.34 -2.21 15.92
N LEU A 224 -24.08 -2.82 14.75
CA LEU A 224 -24.99 -2.78 13.60
C LEU A 224 -26.25 -3.63 13.83
N THR A 225 -26.16 -4.78 14.50
CA THR A 225 -27.36 -5.57 14.85
C THR A 225 -28.23 -4.94 15.93
N VAL A 226 -27.66 -4.16 16.85
CA VAL A 226 -28.44 -3.45 17.87
C VAL A 226 -29.16 -2.23 17.29
N SER A 227 -28.55 -1.54 16.32
CA SER A 227 -29.19 -0.37 15.67
C SER A 227 -30.28 -0.72 14.66
N ALA A 228 -30.32 -1.95 14.13
CA ALA A 228 -31.34 -2.40 13.17
C ALA A 228 -32.61 -2.96 13.82
N LYS A 229 -32.68 -2.95 15.16
CA LYS A 229 -33.82 -3.48 15.94
C LYS A 229 -34.53 -2.43 16.80
N SER A 230 -34.24 -1.15 16.57
CA SER A 230 -34.94 -0.01 17.16
C SER A 230 -35.86 0.67 16.15
#